data_AF-A0A958V5M8-F1
#
_entry.id   AF-A0A958V5M8-F1
#
_cell.length_a   1.000
_cell.length_b   1.000
_cell.length_c   1.000
_cell.angle_alpha   90.00
_cell.angle_beta   90.00
_cell.angle_gamma   90.00
#
_symmetry.space_group_name_H-M   'P 1'
#
loop_
_entity.id
_entity.type
_entity.pdbx_description
1 polymer ?
#
loop_
_entity_poly.entity_id
_entity_poly.type
_entity_poly.pdbx_seq_one_letter_code
_entity_poly.pdbx_strand_id
1 'polypeptide(L)'
;DLSKEAMENLADQLAGSVFKIKGKSTFKEEFVTAGGVDLKEIDFKRFESRIHKNLFFAGEVLNIDGLTGGFNFQNAWTGGYIAGKAMAGY
;
A
#
# COMPACT_ATOMS: atom_id res chain seq x y z
N ASP A 1 35.30 14.45 30.68
CA ASP A 1 34.25 15.17 29.95
C ASP A 1 34.43 15.09 28.45
N LEU A 2 33.32 15.10 27.71
CA LEU A 2 33.31 15.21 26.25
C LEU A 2 33.54 16.66 25.83
N SER A 3 34.29 16.87 24.74
CA SER A 3 34.42 18.19 24.13
C SER A 3 33.10 18.62 23.50
N LYS A 4 32.90 19.93 23.38
CA LYS A 4 31.75 20.51 22.68
C LYS A 4 31.62 19.97 21.25
N GLU A 5 32.75 19.92 20.54
CA GLU A 5 32.82 19.38 19.17
C GLU A 5 32.38 17.91 19.10
N ALA A 6 32.83 17.06 20.05
CA ALA A 6 32.42 15.67 20.09
C ALA A 6 30.93 15.50 20.43
N MET A 7 30.37 16.41 21.24
CA MET A 7 28.94 16.44 21.55
C MET A 7 28.10 16.88 20.34
N GLU A 8 28.56 17.88 19.59
CA GLU A 8 27.93 18.33 18.34
C GLU A 8 27.97 17.23 17.27
N ASN A 9 29.13 16.58 17.08
CA ASN A 9 29.26 15.47 16.15
C ASN A 9 28.33 14.29 16.49
N LEU A 10 28.16 13.98 17.79
CA LEU A 10 27.23 12.92 18.21
C LEU A 10 25.76 13.31 17.94
N ALA A 11 25.38 14.55 18.23
CA ALA A 11 24.04 15.05 17.94
C ALA A 11 23.73 14.98 16.43
N ASP A 12 24.69 15.36 15.59
CA ASP A 12 24.55 15.31 14.13
C ASP A 12 24.41 13.87 13.63
N GLN A 13 25.16 12.92 14.20
CA GLN A 13 25.00 11.50 13.85
C GLN A 13 23.65 10.95 14.32
N LEU A 14 23.13 11.36 15.47
CA LEU A 14 21.85 10.82 15.97
C LEU A 14 20.63 11.41 15.24
N ALA A 15 20.67 12.71 14.92
CA ALA A 15 19.53 13.42 14.36
C ALA A 15 19.61 13.66 12.85
N GLY A 16 20.80 13.62 12.26
CA GLY A 16 21.07 13.99 10.87
C GLY A 16 21.80 12.93 10.04
N SER A 17 21.90 11.69 10.53
CA SER A 17 22.58 10.62 9.81
C SER A 17 21.97 10.36 8.43
N VAL A 18 22.83 10.24 7.43
CA VAL A 18 22.47 9.87 6.06
C VAL A 18 22.95 8.46 5.75
N PHE A 19 22.02 7.57 5.42
CA PHE A 19 22.32 6.18 5.10
C PHE A 19 22.19 5.93 3.59
N LYS A 20 23.29 5.46 2.96
CA LYS A 20 23.27 5.08 1.54
C LYS A 20 22.63 3.71 1.36
N ILE A 21 21.42 3.68 0.82
CA ILE A 21 20.68 2.45 0.52
C ILE A 21 21.21 1.82 -0.78
N LYS A 22 21.58 0.54 -0.74
CA LYS A 22 22.13 -0.21 -1.90
C LYS A 22 21.08 -1.03 -2.67
N GLY A 23 19.88 -1.18 -2.13
CA GLY A 23 18.81 -1.98 -2.73
C GLY A 23 17.69 -2.24 -1.73
N LYS A 24 16.66 -2.95 -2.18
CA LYS A 24 15.58 -3.46 -1.32
C LYS A 24 15.96 -4.87 -0.84
N SER A 25 15.47 -5.26 0.35
CA SER A 25 15.64 -6.62 0.86
C SER A 25 14.97 -7.63 -0.08
N THR A 26 15.60 -8.78 -0.32
CA THR A 26 15.02 -9.92 -1.05
C THR A 26 14.23 -10.87 -0.14
N PHE A 27 14.26 -10.65 1.18
CA PHE A 27 13.41 -11.39 2.10
C PHE A 27 11.97 -10.90 1.94
N LYS A 28 11.11 -11.84 1.54
CA LYS A 28 9.69 -11.75 1.15
C LYS A 28 8.73 -11.27 2.27
N GLU A 29 9.16 -10.40 3.15
CA GLU A 29 8.31 -9.76 4.17
C GLU A 29 7.70 -8.45 3.64
N GLU A 30 7.49 -8.34 2.33
CA GLU A 30 6.67 -7.27 1.77
C GLU A 30 5.22 -7.55 2.16
N PHE A 31 4.67 -6.70 3.04
CA PHE A 31 3.32 -6.87 3.59
C PHE A 31 2.21 -6.53 2.59
N VAL A 32 2.54 -5.78 1.53
CA VAL A 32 1.60 -5.25 0.53
C VAL A 32 2.33 -5.13 -0.81
N THR A 33 1.61 -5.39 -1.89
CA THR A 33 2.07 -5.19 -3.27
C THR A 33 1.66 -3.80 -3.78
N ALA A 34 2.62 -3.01 -4.25
CA ALA A 34 2.33 -1.79 -5.01
C ALA A 34 2.16 -2.16 -6.50
N GLY A 35 1.07 -1.70 -7.12
CA GLY A 35 0.66 -2.14 -8.46
C GLY A 35 -0.59 -3.02 -8.44
N GLY A 36 -1.06 -3.43 -9.61
CA GLY A 36 -2.25 -4.27 -9.75
C GLY A 36 -3.07 -3.91 -11.00
N VAL A 37 -4.34 -4.28 -11.01
CA VAL A 37 -5.29 -3.94 -12.08
C VAL A 37 -5.46 -2.41 -12.16
N ASP A 38 -5.43 -1.85 -13.38
CA ASP A 38 -5.62 -0.41 -13.61
C ASP A 38 -7.00 0.03 -13.13
N LEU A 39 -7.02 0.98 -12.20
CA LEU A 39 -8.24 1.52 -11.60
C LEU A 39 -9.15 2.20 -12.63
N LYS A 40 -8.60 2.66 -13.76
CA LYS A 40 -9.41 3.22 -14.86
C LYS A 40 -10.32 2.19 -15.51
N GLU A 41 -9.98 0.91 -15.40
CA GLU A 41 -10.74 -0.20 -15.98
C GLU A 41 -11.81 -0.74 -15.02
N ILE A 42 -12.01 -0.10 -13.86
CA ILE A 42 -12.94 -0.54 -12.82
C ILE A 42 -14.09 0.47 -12.65
N ASP A 43 -15.32 -0.05 -12.58
CA ASP A 43 -16.48 0.72 -12.10
C ASP A 43 -16.61 0.57 -10.59
N PHE A 44 -16.07 1.53 -9.83
CA PHE A 44 -16.08 1.50 -8.36
C PHE A 44 -17.48 1.60 -7.71
N LYS A 45 -18.55 1.86 -8.48
CA LYS A 45 -19.90 1.71 -7.93
C LYS A 45 -20.27 0.24 -7.69
N ARG A 46 -19.68 -0.66 -8.49
CA ARG A 46 -19.98 -2.10 -8.50
C ARG A 46 -18.74 -2.97 -8.27
N PHE A 47 -17.55 -2.38 -8.34
CA PHE A 47 -16.25 -3.07 -8.40
C PHE A 47 -16.18 -4.08 -9.58
N GLU A 48 -16.89 -3.77 -10.67
CA GLU A 48 -16.95 -4.57 -11.91
C GLU A 48 -15.95 -4.04 -12.94
N SER A 49 -15.39 -4.93 -13.76
CA SER A 49 -14.57 -4.55 -14.91
C SER A 49 -15.40 -3.78 -15.93
N ARG A 50 -14.83 -2.69 -16.45
CA ARG A 50 -15.38 -1.94 -17.57
C ARG A 50 -15.15 -2.64 -18.92
N ILE A 51 -14.23 -3.59 -18.97
CA ILE A 51 -13.84 -4.31 -20.18
C ILE A 51 -14.64 -5.61 -20.31
N HIS A 52 -14.79 -6.35 -19.21
CA HIS A 52 -15.48 -7.63 -19.19
C HIS A 52 -16.67 -7.62 -18.22
N LYS A 53 -17.87 -7.76 -18.76
CA LYS A 53 -19.10 -7.84 -17.95
C LYS A 53 -19.08 -9.06 -17.03
N ASN A 54 -19.64 -8.90 -15.84
CA ASN A 54 -19.72 -9.90 -14.77
C ASN A 54 -18.36 -10.37 -14.23
N LEU A 55 -17.28 -9.63 -14.48
CA LEU A 55 -15.97 -9.85 -13.87
C LEU A 55 -15.72 -8.78 -12.81
N PHE A 56 -15.42 -9.17 -11.58
CA PHE A 56 -15.28 -8.26 -10.44
C PHE A 56 -13.89 -8.38 -9.81
N PHE A 57 -13.40 -7.26 -9.28
CA PHE A 57 -12.09 -7.18 -8.62
C PHE A 57 -12.23 -6.44 -7.31
N ALA A 58 -11.63 -6.96 -6.24
CA ALA A 58 -11.63 -6.32 -4.93
C ALA A 58 -10.36 -6.71 -4.14
N GLY A 59 -9.96 -5.85 -3.19
CA GLY A 59 -8.76 -6.07 -2.39
C GLY A 59 -7.47 -5.78 -3.14
N GLU A 60 -6.38 -6.42 -2.69
CA GLU A 60 -4.99 -6.12 -3.09
C GLU A 60 -4.68 -6.41 -4.57
N VAL A 61 -5.57 -7.09 -5.30
CA VAL A 61 -5.42 -7.29 -6.75
C VAL A 61 -5.58 -5.99 -7.55
N LEU A 62 -6.32 -5.03 -6.98
CA LEU A 62 -6.46 -3.68 -7.53
C LEU A 62 -5.16 -2.91 -7.27
N ASN A 63 -4.81 -1.99 -8.16
CA ASN A 63 -3.68 -1.08 -7.96
C ASN A 63 -3.96 -0.03 -6.86
N ILE A 64 -4.09 -0.50 -5.61
CA ILE A 64 -4.38 0.27 -4.41
C ILE A 64 -3.48 -0.24 -3.29
N ASP A 65 -2.44 0.52 -2.97
CA ASP A 65 -1.58 0.29 -1.81
C ASP A 65 -1.74 1.43 -0.80
N GLY A 66 -2.18 1.08 0.42
CA GLY A 66 -2.33 2.01 1.53
C GLY A 66 -1.09 2.05 2.43
N LEU A 67 -0.93 3.15 3.17
CA LEU A 67 0.03 3.22 4.29
C LEU A 67 -0.27 2.13 5.33
N THR A 68 0.71 1.85 6.20
CA THR A 68 0.50 0.96 7.35
C THR A 68 -0.53 1.55 8.33
N GLY A 69 -1.19 0.69 9.11
CA GLY A 69 -2.25 1.11 10.04
C GLY A 69 -3.66 0.64 9.69
N GLY A 70 -3.79 -0.41 8.86
CA GLY A 70 -5.07 -1.07 8.58
C GLY A 70 -5.82 -0.60 7.32
N PHE A 71 -5.27 0.35 6.58
CA PHE A 71 -5.90 0.89 5.36
C PHE A 71 -6.08 -0.16 4.25
N ASN A 72 -5.11 -1.07 4.08
CA ASN A 72 -5.21 -2.17 3.12
C ASN A 72 -6.37 -3.13 3.46
N PHE A 73 -6.57 -3.40 4.75
CA PHE A 73 -7.72 -4.18 5.22
C PHE A 73 -9.04 -3.44 4.95
N GLN A 74 -9.11 -2.15 5.28
CA GLN A 74 -10.31 -1.35 5.00
C GLN A 74 -10.67 -1.38 3.50
N ASN A 75 -9.69 -1.23 2.62
CA ASN A 75 -9.88 -1.36 1.17
C ASN A 75 -10.42 -2.75 0.79
N ALA A 76 -9.83 -3.82 1.33
CA ALA A 76 -10.28 -5.19 1.06
C ALA A 76 -11.73 -5.43 1.52
N TRP A 77 -12.08 -5.01 2.73
CA TRP A 77 -13.41 -5.22 3.29
C TRP A 77 -14.49 -4.41 2.56
N THR A 78 -14.26 -3.12 2.33
CA THR A 78 -15.24 -2.26 1.65
C THR A 78 -15.40 -2.67 0.20
N GLY A 79 -14.31 -2.91 -0.54
CA GLY A 79 -14.38 -3.35 -1.92
C GLY A 79 -15.05 -4.71 -2.07
N GLY A 80 -14.69 -5.68 -1.21
CA GLY A 80 -15.31 -7.01 -1.20
C GLY A 80 -16.81 -6.96 -0.91
N TYR A 81 -17.24 -6.12 0.03
CA TYR A 81 -18.66 -5.92 0.33
C TYR A 81 -19.43 -5.35 -0.86
N ILE A 82 -18.91 -4.30 -1.51
CA ILE A 82 -19.58 -3.67 -2.66
C ILE A 82 -19.64 -4.63 -3.85
N ALA A 83 -18.55 -5.31 -4.19
CA ALA A 83 -18.51 -6.32 -5.24
C ALA A 83 -19.52 -7.45 -4.97
N GLY A 84 -19.55 -7.96 -3.73
CA GLY A 84 -20.50 -8.99 -3.29
C GLY A 84 -21.96 -8.57 -3.46
N LYS A 85 -22.31 -7.35 -3.04
CA LYS A 85 -23.66 -6.81 -3.25
C LYS A 85 -24.02 -6.68 -4.73
N ALA A 86 -23.10 -6.16 -5.54
CA ALA A 86 -23.32 -5.98 -6.97
C ALA A 86 -23.52 -7.30 -7.73
N MET A 87 -22.80 -8.36 -7.33
CA MET A 87 -22.97 -9.72 -7.85
C MET A 87 -24.31 -10.33 -7.47
N ALA A 88 -24.79 -10.06 -6.25
CA ALA A 88 -26.08 -10.53 -5.77
C ALA A 88 -27.29 -9.74 -6.32
N GLY A 89 -27.05 -8.70 -7.13
CA GLY A 89 -28.10 -7.88 -7.76
C GLY A 89 -28.67 -6.77 -6.88
N TYR A 90 -27.96 -6.37 -5.81
CA TYR A 90 -28.34 -5.28 -4.90
C TYR A 90 -27.66 -3.95 -5.21
#